data_AF-A0A725BXP5-F1
#
_entry.id   AF-A0A725BXP5-F1
#
_cell.length_a   1.000
_cell.length_b   1.000
_cell.length_c   1.000
_cell.angle_alpha   90.00
_cell.angle_beta   90.00
_cell.angle_gamma   90.00
#
_symmetry.space_group_name_H-M   'P 1'
#
loop_
_entity.id
_entity.type
_entity.pdbx_description
1 polymer ?
#
loop_
_entity_poly.entity_id
_entity_poly.type
_entity_poly.pdbx_seq_one_letter_code
_entity_poly.pdbx_strand_id
1 'polypeptide(L)' 'MSMSHINYNHLYYFWHVYKEGSVVGAAEALFLTPQTIT' A
#
# COMPACT_ATOMS: atom_id res chain seq x y z
N MET A 1 -17.18 3.14 -22.49
CA MET A 1 -15.95 3.66 -21.88
C MET A 1 -15.84 2.99 -20.51
N SER A 2 -14.98 1.97 -20.35
CA SER A 2 -14.84 1.29 -19.06
C SER A 2 -14.09 2.24 -18.13
N MET A 3 -14.75 2.75 -17.10
CA MET A 3 -14.08 3.49 -16.03
C MET A 3 -13.23 2.48 -15.27
N SER A 4 -11.91 2.54 -15.46
CA SER A 4 -10.98 1.76 -14.67
C SER A 4 -11.21 2.07 -13.20
N HIS A 5 -11.75 1.11 -12.46
CA HIS A 5 -11.99 1.25 -11.04
C HIS A 5 -10.65 1.45 -10.34
N ILE A 6 -10.45 2.63 -9.76
CA ILE A 6 -9.23 2.97 -9.03
C ILE A 6 -9.27 2.26 -7.67
N ASN A 7 -8.23 1.49 -7.36
CA ASN A 7 -8.10 0.85 -6.06
C ASN A 7 -7.44 1.80 -5.05
N TYR A 8 -8.25 2.43 -4.20
CA TYR A 8 -7.77 3.35 -3.17
C TYR A 8 -6.90 2.67 -2.10
N ASN A 9 -7.10 1.38 -1.82
CA ASN A 9 -6.26 0.66 -0.87
C ASN A 9 -4.84 0.52 -1.41
N HIS A 10 -4.69 0.27 -2.71
CA HIS A 10 -3.37 0.23 -3.34
C HIS A 10 -2.68 1.59 -3.24
N LEU A 11 -3.38 2.70 -3.53
CA LEU A 11 -2.81 4.04 -3.40
C LEU A 11 -2.41 4.38 -1.96
N TYR A 12 -3.22 3.94 -0.99
CA TYR A 12 -2.93 4.10 0.44
C TYR A 12 -1.66 3.35 0.86
N TYR A 13 -1.54 2.08 0.46
CA TYR A 13 -0.34 1.29 0.72
C TYR A 13 0.88 1.85 0.02
N PHE A 14 0.74 2.29 -1.23
CA PHE A 14 1.80 2.95 -1.99
C PHE A 14 2.34 4.18 -1.25
N TRP A 15 1.45 5.05 -0.73
CA TRP A 15 1.85 6.21 0.04
C TRP A 15 2.63 5.83 1.31
N HIS A 16 2.19 4.77 2.02
CA HIS A 16 2.91 4.27 3.19
C HIS A 16 4.29 3.71 2.84
N VAL A 17 4.41 2.95 1.76
CA VAL A 17 5.72 2.44 1.29
C VAL A 17 6.65 3.58 0.92
N TYR A 18 6.16 4.60 0.22
CA TYR A 18 6.94 5.79 -0.10
C TYR A 18 7.41 6.53 1.15
N LYS A 19 6.53 6.71 2.14
CA LYS A 19 6.84 7.42 3.39
C LYS A 19 7.84 6.66 4.28
N GLU A 20 7.69 5.34 4.41
CA GLU A 20 8.58 4.50 5.23
C GLU A 20 9.86 4.09 4.49
N GLY A 21 9.89 4.23 3.15
CA GLY A 21 11.03 3.85 2.31
C GLY A 21 11.20 2.34 2.12
N SER A 22 10.27 1.53 2.64
CA SER A 22 10.30 0.06 2.56
C SER A 22 8.90 -0.53 2.71
N VAL A 23 8.64 -1.64 2.00
CA VAL A 23 7.41 -2.44 2.16
C VAL A 23 7.31 -3.05 3.55
N VAL A 24 8.44 -3.46 4.13
CA VAL A 24 8.48 -4.03 5.48
C VAL A 24 8.15 -2.96 6.53
N GLY A 25 8.73 -1.76 6.41
CA GLY A 25 8.44 -0.65 7.33
C GLY A 25 6.98 -0.18 7.24
N ALA A 26 6.41 -0.14 6.04
CA ALA A 26 4.98 0.13 5.85
C ALA A 26 4.10 -0.95 6.48
N ALA A 27 4.49 -2.23 6.39
CA ALA A 27 3.76 -3.34 7.00
C ALA A 27 3.80 -3.27 8.53
N GLU A 28 4.96 -2.96 9.11
CA GLU A 28 5.12 -2.74 10.55
C GLU A 28 4.30 -1.56 11.05
N ALA A 29 4.34 -0.42 10.35
CA ALA A 29 3.58 0.79 10.71
C ALA A 29 2.06 0.60 10.63
N LEU A 30 1.59 -0.29 9.76
CA LEU A 30 0.17 -0.61 9.55
C LEU A 30 -0.31 -1.84 10.31
N PHE A 31 0.58 -2.54 11.04
CA PHE A 31 0.30 -3.83 11.69
C PHE A 31 -0.24 -4.89 10.71
N LEU A 32 0.30 -4.91 9.49
CA LEU A 32 -0.05 -5.85 8.42
C LEU A 32 1.11 -6.78 8.11
N THR A 33 0.83 -7.86 7.38
CA THR A 33 1.89 -8.66 6.76
C THR A 33 2.36 -7.98 5.47
N PRO A 34 3.65 -8.04 5.11
CA PRO A 34 4.16 -7.46 3.85
C PRO A 34 3.41 -7.94 2.60
N GLN A 35 2.96 -9.19 2.59
CA GLN A 35 2.14 -9.80 1.54
C GLN A 35 0.83 -9.05 1.25
N THR A 36 0.30 -8.31 2.22
CA THR A 36 -0.95 -7.55 2.08
C THR A 36 -0.76 -6.22 1.36
N ILE A 37 0.48 -5.71 1.37
CA ILE A 37 0.87 -4.39 0.85
C ILE A 37 1.41 -4.49 -0.59
N THR A 38 1.92 -5.66 -0.98
CA THR A 38 2.38 -5.99 -2.35
C THR A 38 1.23 -6.11 -3.33
#